data_AF-A0A416RCB7-F1
#
_entry.id   AF-A0A416RCB7-F1
#
_cell.length_a   1.000
_cell.length_b   1.000
_cell.length_c   1.000
_cell.angle_alpha   90.00
_cell.angle_beta   90.00
_cell.angle_gamma   90.00
#
_symmetry.space_group_name_H-M   'P 1'
#
loop_
_entity.id
_entity.type
_entity.pdbx_description
1 polymer ?
#
loop_
_entity_poly.entity_id
_entity_poly.type
_entity_poly.pdbx_seq_one_letter_code
_entity_poly.pdbx_strand_id
1 'polypeptide(L)'
;MNTDKIFAEAIANEYAPKDASKVVALKKLDRKAKGPANIFAYSFGVLMTLVLGVGMCLSMQVIGSGGTLLTGVGVLLGILGIAGVCLNYPIYKKLLRSGKEKYAFEIMQLAREISESAE
;
A
#
# COMPACT_ATOMS: atom_id res chain seq x y z
N MET A 1 11.58 10.44 -27.61
CA MET A 1 11.38 9.42 -26.57
C MET A 1 11.25 8.08 -27.27
N ASN A 2 12.13 7.13 -26.95
CA ASN A 2 12.27 5.86 -27.67
C ASN A 2 11.45 4.76 -26.97
N THR A 3 10.12 4.92 -26.98
CA THR A 3 9.18 4.03 -26.29
C THR A 3 9.31 2.58 -26.78
N ASP A 4 9.54 2.40 -28.07
CA ASP A 4 9.72 1.07 -28.68
C ASP A 4 10.97 0.35 -28.18
N LYS A 5 12.04 1.10 -27.89
CA LYS A 5 13.29 0.55 -27.38
C LYS A 5 13.13 0.05 -25.94
N ILE A 6 12.44 0.83 -25.10
CA ILE A 6 12.11 0.43 -23.72
C ILE A 6 11.15 -0.78 -23.71
N PHE A 7 10.21 -0.84 -24.66
CA PHE A 7 9.28 -1.96 -24.77
C PHE A 7 9.99 -3.23 -25.24
N ALA A 8 10.92 -3.12 -26.20
CA ALA A 8 11.74 -4.22 -26.67
C ALA A 8 12.68 -4.75 -25.58
N GLU A 9 13.32 -3.87 -24.79
CA GLU A 9 14.13 -4.27 -23.63
C GLU A 9 13.28 -4.94 -22.54
N ALA A 10 12.07 -4.43 -22.27
CA ALA A 10 11.19 -5.04 -21.28
C ALA A 10 10.79 -6.48 -21.66
N ILE A 11 10.47 -6.71 -22.93
CA ILE A 11 10.13 -8.05 -23.44
C ILE A 11 11.38 -8.95 -23.48
N ALA A 12 12.52 -8.48 -24.00
CA ALA A 12 13.74 -9.29 -24.00
C ALA A 12 14.16 -9.70 -22.58
N ASN A 13 14.01 -8.80 -21.61
CA ASN A 13 14.28 -9.06 -20.20
C ASN A 13 13.20 -9.94 -19.53
N GLU A 14 12.04 -10.16 -20.15
CA GLU A 14 11.03 -11.12 -19.67
C GLU A 14 11.41 -12.57 -20.02
N TYR A 15 12.02 -12.78 -21.19
CA TYR A 15 12.43 -14.09 -21.70
C TYR A 15 13.88 -14.46 -21.44
N ALA A 16 14.73 -13.50 -21.03
CA ALA A 16 16.10 -13.78 -20.62
C ALA A 16 16.10 -14.72 -19.40
N PRO A 17 16.96 -15.75 -19.36
CA PRO A 17 17.09 -16.64 -18.21
C PRO A 17 17.63 -15.83 -17.03
N LYS A 18 16.71 -15.27 -16.24
CA LYS A 18 17.01 -14.52 -15.03
C LYS A 18 17.74 -15.44 -14.08
N ASP A 19 18.96 -15.09 -13.70
CA ASP A 19 19.66 -15.70 -12.57
C ASP A 19 18.70 -15.77 -11.38
N ALA A 20 18.14 -16.96 -11.16
CA ALA A 20 16.97 -17.17 -10.32
C ALA A 20 17.22 -16.75 -8.86
N SER A 21 18.48 -16.59 -8.46
CA SER A 21 18.88 -16.13 -7.13
C SER A 21 18.77 -14.61 -6.96
N LYS A 22 19.35 -13.83 -7.89
CA LYS A 22 19.50 -12.37 -7.71
C LYS A 22 18.18 -11.62 -7.96
N VAL A 23 17.37 -12.04 -8.93
CA VAL A 23 16.04 -11.44 -9.15
C VAL A 23 15.07 -11.76 -8.01
N VAL A 24 15.16 -12.96 -7.42
CA VAL A 24 14.36 -13.32 -6.24
C VAL A 24 14.79 -12.53 -5.00
N ALA A 25 16.09 -12.25 -4.84
CA ALA A 25 16.59 -11.37 -3.80
C ALA A 25 16.04 -9.94 -3.95
N LEU A 26 16.04 -9.40 -5.18
CA LEU A 26 15.51 -8.07 -5.48
C LEU A 26 14.00 -7.99 -5.21
N LYS A 27 13.23 -9.05 -5.55
CA LYS A 27 11.80 -9.15 -5.24
C LYS A 27 11.53 -9.28 -3.72
N LYS A 28 12.40 -9.95 -2.96
CA LYS A 28 12.33 -10.00 -1.49
C LYS A 28 12.58 -8.63 -0.86
N LEU A 29 13.54 -7.87 -1.39
CA LEU A 29 13.87 -6.51 -0.96
C LEU A 29 12.72 -5.53 -1.24
N ASP A 30 12.14 -5.54 -2.44
CA ASP A 30 10.97 -4.70 -2.76
C ASP A 30 9.76 -5.04 -1.87
N ARG A 31 9.55 -6.32 -1.55
CA ARG A 31 8.51 -6.76 -0.61
C ARG A 31 8.78 -6.30 0.83
N LYS A 32 10.04 -6.28 1.27
CA LYS A 32 10.44 -5.71 2.57
C LYS A 32 10.23 -4.18 2.61
N ALA A 33 10.55 -3.48 1.53
CA ALA A 33 10.38 -2.03 1.44
C ALA A 33 8.91 -1.59 1.45
N LYS A 34 8.04 -2.35 0.77
CA LYS A 34 6.58 -2.07 0.71
C LYS A 34 5.79 -2.66 1.87
N GLY A 35 6.32 -3.69 2.52
CA GLY A 35 5.68 -4.42 3.64
C GLY A 35 5.09 -3.51 4.72
N PRO A 36 5.88 -2.65 5.39
CA PRO A 36 5.37 -1.81 6.47
C PRO A 36 4.30 -0.81 6.00
N ALA A 37 4.43 -0.27 4.78
CA ALA A 37 3.44 0.64 4.21
C ALA A 37 2.11 -0.08 3.92
N ASN A 38 2.16 -1.29 3.35
CA ASN A 38 0.96 -2.10 3.11
C ASN A 38 0.30 -2.53 4.42
N ILE A 39 1.07 -3.01 5.40
CA ILE A 39 0.54 -3.46 6.69
C ILE A 39 -0.19 -2.32 7.39
N PHE A 40 0.39 -1.12 7.39
CA PHE A 40 -0.23 0.06 7.98
C PHE A 40 -1.51 0.47 7.24
N ALA A 41 -1.48 0.48 5.90
CA ALA A 41 -2.66 0.85 5.11
C ALA A 41 -3.82 -0.13 5.31
N TYR A 42 -3.53 -1.44 5.34
CA TYR A 42 -4.54 -2.47 5.59
C TYR A 42 -5.06 -2.42 7.02
N SER A 43 -4.21 -2.31 8.03
CA SER A 43 -4.66 -2.26 9.43
C SER A 43 -5.47 -1.00 9.72
N PHE A 44 -4.98 0.17 9.30
CA PHE A 44 -5.68 1.45 9.48
C PHE A 44 -6.97 1.50 8.66
N GLY A 45 -6.96 0.96 7.44
CA GLY A 45 -8.14 0.90 6.57
C GLY A 45 -9.24 0.03 7.17
N VAL A 46 -8.88 -1.19 7.59
CA VAL A 46 -9.80 -2.11 8.26
C VAL A 46 -10.39 -1.48 9.51
N LEU A 47 -9.57 -0.82 10.34
CA LEU A 47 -10.03 -0.15 11.54
C LEU A 47 -11.06 0.96 11.24
N MET A 48 -10.77 1.80 10.24
CA MET A 48 -11.67 2.89 9.85
C MET A 48 -12.96 2.40 9.19
N THR A 49 -12.91 1.31 8.43
CA THR A 49 -14.11 0.64 7.88
C THR A 49 -14.97 0.04 8.99
N LEU A 50 -14.36 -0.57 10.02
CA LEU A 50 -15.08 -1.04 11.21
C LEU A 50 -15.76 0.11 11.96
N VAL A 51 -15.04 1.22 12.17
CA VAL A 51 -15.60 2.44 12.79
C VAL A 51 -16.80 2.98 12.01
N LEU A 52 -16.69 3.02 10.68
CA LEU A 52 -17.77 3.42 9.79
C LEU A 52 -18.98 2.48 9.87
N GLY A 53 -18.74 1.16 9.87
CA GLY A 53 -19.78 0.14 10.03
C GLY A 53 -20.51 0.26 11.37
N VAL A 54 -19.77 0.47 12.46
CA VAL A 54 -20.35 0.74 13.79
C VAL A 54 -21.16 2.03 13.78
N GLY A 55 -20.65 3.11 13.18
CA GLY A 55 -21.39 4.37 13.01
C GLY A 55 -22.73 4.19 12.28
N MET A 56 -22.75 3.37 11.23
CA MET A 56 -23.98 3.02 10.51
C MET A 56 -24.97 2.22 11.37
N CYS A 57 -24.49 1.21 12.11
CA CYS A 57 -25.33 0.41 13.00
C CYS A 57 -25.97 1.25 14.12
N LEU A 58 -25.23 2.20 14.69
CA LEU A 58 -25.75 3.14 15.68
C LEU A 58 -26.74 4.14 15.08
N SER A 59 -26.46 4.64 13.86
CA SER A 59 -27.33 5.60 13.18
C SER A 59 -28.70 4.99 12.84
N MET A 60 -28.73 3.73 12.39
CA MET A 60 -29.96 3.00 12.09
C MET A 60 -30.75 2.53 13.33
N GLN A 61 -30.35 2.96 14.54
CA GLN A 61 -31.00 2.59 15.81
C GLN A 61 -31.12 1.07 16.04
N VAL A 62 -30.23 0.29 15.41
CA VAL A 62 -30.20 -1.19 15.56
C VAL A 62 -29.66 -1.56 16.94
N ILE A 63 -28.81 -0.70 17.51
CA ILE A 63 -28.19 -0.87 18.83
C ILE A 63 -28.61 0.32 19.70
N GLY A 64 -29.60 0.12 20.57
CA GLY A 64 -30.07 1.10 21.53
C GLY A 64 -31.44 1.70 21.17
N SER A 65 -32.29 1.81 22.20
CA SER A 65 -33.72 2.13 22.13
C SER A 65 -34.02 3.52 21.56
N GLY A 66 -33.95 3.70 20.24
CA GLY A 66 -34.57 4.81 19.51
C GLY A 66 -34.10 6.22 19.85
N GLY A 67 -33.02 6.38 20.61
CA GLY A 67 -32.58 7.68 21.10
C GLY A 67 -31.94 8.53 20.01
N THR A 68 -32.48 9.73 19.77
CA THR A 68 -31.89 10.76 18.87
C THR A 68 -30.42 11.06 19.19
N LEU A 69 -29.99 10.92 20.44
CA LEU A 69 -28.60 11.00 20.88
C LEU A 69 -27.69 9.93 20.25
N LEU A 70 -28.14 8.66 20.19
CA LEU A 70 -27.36 7.56 19.61
C LEU A 70 -27.22 7.71 18.09
N THR A 71 -28.26 8.20 17.44
CA THR A 71 -28.24 8.52 16.01
C THR A 71 -27.22 9.63 15.71
N GLY A 72 -27.19 10.70 16.50
CA GLY A 72 -26.21 11.78 16.35
C GLY A 72 -24.75 11.32 16.54
N VAL A 73 -24.51 10.47 17.55
CA VAL A 73 -23.19 9.87 17.80
C VAL A 73 -22.78 8.93 16.65
N GLY A 74 -23.71 8.13 16.13
CA GLY A 74 -23.47 7.25 14.98
C GLY A 74 -23.08 8.02 13.70
N VAL A 75 -23.73 9.15 13.43
CA VAL A 75 -23.39 10.02 12.29
C VAL A 75 -22.01 10.64 12.44
N LEU A 76 -21.65 11.14 13.63
CA LEU A 76 -20.31 11.67 13.91
C LEU A 76 -19.22 10.61 13.71
N LEU A 77 -19.45 9.39 14.23
CA LEU A 77 -18.56 8.23 14.03
C LEU A 77 -18.45 7.84 12.55
N GLY A 78 -19.55 7.87 11.81
CA GLY A 78 -19.58 7.60 10.38
C GLY A 78 -18.74 8.61 9.58
N ILE A 79 -18.89 9.91 9.86
CA ILE A 79 -18.11 10.97 9.21
C ILE A 79 -16.61 10.82 9.52
N LEU A 80 -16.25 10.51 10.77
CA LEU A 80 -14.87 10.21 11.14
C LEU A 80 -14.32 8.99 10.42
N GLY A 81 -15.12 7.93 10.26
CA GLY A 81 -14.75 6.75 9.48
C GLY A 81 -14.48 7.08 8.01
N ILE A 82 -15.34 7.87 7.36
CA ILE A 82 -15.14 8.33 5.97
C ILE A 82 -13.86 9.16 5.85
N ALA A 83 -13.66 10.13 6.76
CA ALA A 83 -12.46 10.95 6.77
C ALA A 83 -11.19 10.11 6.95
N GLY A 84 -11.22 9.12 7.85
CA GLY A 84 -10.13 8.17 8.07
C GLY A 84 -9.79 7.35 6.83
N VAL A 85 -10.80 6.84 6.12
CA VAL A 85 -10.61 6.10 4.85
C VAL A 85 -10.05 7.02 3.75
N CYS A 86 -10.55 8.25 3.62
CA CYS A 86 -10.04 9.22 2.66
C CYS A 86 -8.57 9.59 2.91
N LEU A 87 -8.17 9.74 4.17
CA LEU A 87 -6.78 10.02 4.55
C LEU A 87 -5.86 8.80 4.46
N ASN A 88 -6.40 7.59 4.37
CA ASN A 88 -5.59 6.36 4.27
C ASN A 88 -4.70 6.36 3.02
N TYR A 89 -5.24 6.75 1.86
CA TYR A 89 -4.50 6.75 0.60
C TYR A 89 -3.28 7.70 0.56
N PRO A 90 -3.38 8.99 0.95
CA PRO A 90 -2.21 9.87 1.01
C PRO A 90 -1.18 9.43 2.07
N ILE A 91 -1.64 8.89 3.21
CA ILE A 91 -0.75 8.35 4.24
C ILE A 91 0.02 7.15 3.71
N TYR A 92 -0.66 6.20 3.05
CA TYR A 92 -0.03 5.08 2.37
C TYR A 92 1.05 5.53 1.38
N LYS A 93 0.74 6.53 0.53
CA LYS A 93 1.69 7.04 -0.46
C LYS A 93 2.95 7.65 0.18
N LYS A 94 2.80 8.36 1.30
CA LYS A 94 3.93 8.89 2.09
C LYS A 94 4.78 7.77 2.68
N LEU A 95 4.17 6.81 3.37
CA LEU A 95 4.87 5.67 3.95
C LEU A 95 5.59 4.82 2.90
N LEU A 96 4.97 4.62 1.73
CA LEU A 96 5.56 3.87 0.63
C LEU A 96 6.80 4.59 0.06
N ARG A 97 6.79 5.91 0.01
CA ARG A 97 7.95 6.70 -0.45
C ARG A 97 9.11 6.63 0.55
N SER A 98 8.85 6.80 1.85
CA SER A 98 9.87 6.63 2.89
C SER A 98 10.42 5.21 2.97
N GLY A 99 9.57 4.20 2.77
CA GLY A 99 10.01 2.80 2.67
C GLY A 99 10.93 2.59 1.48
N LYS A 100 10.59 3.13 0.31
CA LYS A 100 11.45 3.06 -0.89
C LYS A 100 12.76 3.81 -0.71
N GLU A 101 12.77 5.01 -0.13
CA GLU A 101 14.00 5.78 0.12
C GLU A 101 14.96 5.02 1.04
N LYS A 102 14.44 4.35 2.08
CA LYS A 102 15.26 3.59 3.03
C LYS A 102 16.00 2.41 2.40
N TYR A 103 15.42 1.78 1.37
CA TYR A 103 16.02 0.63 0.66
C TYR A 103 16.53 0.98 -0.74
N ALA A 104 16.40 2.24 -1.18
CA ALA A 104 16.74 2.65 -2.54
C ALA A 104 18.22 2.42 -2.88
N PHE A 105 19.11 2.65 -1.91
CA PHE A 105 20.55 2.44 -2.09
C PHE A 105 20.89 0.95 -2.30
N GLU A 106 20.37 0.06 -1.44
CA GLU A 106 20.57 -1.39 -1.55
C GLU A 106 19.97 -1.95 -2.84
N ILE A 107 18.78 -1.47 -3.25
CA ILE A 107 18.13 -1.90 -4.49
C ILE A 107 18.93 -1.44 -5.72
N MET A 108 19.41 -0.19 -5.74
CA MET A 108 20.24 0.34 -6.82
C MET A 108 21.57 -0.39 -6.95
N GLN A 109 22.23 -0.69 -5.83
CA GLN A 109 23.50 -1.40 -5.81
C GLN A 109 23.33 -2.84 -6.30
N LEU A 110 22.30 -3.55 -5.84
CA LEU A 110 21.99 -4.91 -6.28
C LEU A 110 21.59 -4.94 -7.77
N ALA A 111 20.85 -3.94 -8.25
CA ALA A 111 20.51 -3.81 -9.66
C ALA A 111 21.75 -3.58 -10.54
N ARG A 112 22.71 -2.77 -10.06
CA ARG A 112 23.97 -2.52 -10.75
C ARG A 112 24.85 -3.76 -10.82
N GLU A 113 24.98 -4.50 -9.72
CA GLU A 113 25.71 -5.79 -9.71
C GLU A 113 25.09 -6.82 -10.65
N ILE A 114 23.76 -6.87 -10.77
CA ILE A 114 23.08 -7.75 -11.74
C ILE A 114 23.40 -7.31 -13.17
N SER A 115 23.37 -6.01 -13.45
CA SER A 115 23.67 -5.48 -14.78
C SER A 115 25.12 -5.74 -15.19
N GLU A 116 26.09 -5.54 -14.29
CA GLU A 116 27.51 -5.84 -14.55
C GLU A 116 27.81 -7.34 -14.61
N SER A 117 27.00 -8.20 -13.98
CA SER A 117 27.14 -9.66 -14.11
C SER A 117 26.50 -10.22 -15.38
N ALA A 118 25.65 -9.44 -16.04
CA ALA A 118 24.91 -9.82 -17.25
C ALA A 118 25.63 -9.39 -18.55
N GLU A 119 26.72 -8.63 -18.43
CA GLU A 119 27.64 -8.21 -19.50
C GLU A 119 28.85 -9.16 -19.53
#